data_AF-A0A671PMI6-F1
#
_entry.id   AF-A0A671PMI6-F1
#
_cell.length_a   1.000
_cell.length_b   1.000
_cell.length_c   1.000
_cell.angle_alpha   90.00
_cell.angle_beta   90.00
_cell.angle_gamma   90.00
#
_symmetry.space_group_name_H-M   'P 1'
#
loop_
_entity.id
_entity.type
_entity.pdbx_description
1 polymer ?
#
loop_
_entity_poly.entity_id
_entity_poly.type
_entity_poly.pdbx_seq_one_letter_code
_entity_poly.pdbx_strand_id
1 'polypeptide(L)'
;MAFQKLANLAKVAELITYKEKMKELSMLSLICSCFSQQTRNNLVCEFEDMEVKPINKRASGQAFEVILKPPSPVSDVAHSITSPPKKRDVSLEDIQKKLEAAENRRRSQEAQVLKVLAEKREHERDVLLKAMEENSNFSKMAEDKLILKMEQNQENREAHRAAMMERLLEKVSKTVRLNKLLVVKMIEMNIGYAMNMHCLETYFIANIVYFLLF
;
A
#
# COMPACT_ATOMS: atom_id res chain seq x y z
N MET A 1 -66.00 -42.89 -67.28
CA MET A 1 -66.80 -41.72 -66.85
C MET A 1 -68.01 -42.06 -65.98
N ALA A 2 -68.71 -43.19 -66.17
CA ALA A 2 -69.89 -43.55 -65.36
C ALA A 2 -69.60 -43.80 -63.86
N PHE A 3 -68.49 -44.46 -63.53
CA PHE A 3 -68.10 -44.74 -62.13
C PHE A 3 -67.82 -43.48 -61.29
N GLN A 4 -67.20 -42.45 -61.89
CA GLN A 4 -66.92 -41.18 -61.20
C GLN A 4 -68.22 -40.40 -60.88
N LYS A 5 -69.21 -40.45 -61.78
CA LYS A 5 -70.53 -39.84 -61.54
C LYS A 5 -71.28 -40.56 -60.42
N LEU A 6 -71.24 -41.89 -60.38
CA LEU A 6 -71.86 -42.67 -59.30
C LEU A 6 -71.19 -42.42 -57.95
N ALA A 7 -69.86 -42.34 -57.88
CA ALA A 7 -69.14 -42.03 -56.65
C ALA A 7 -69.42 -40.61 -56.13
N ASN A 8 -69.57 -39.64 -57.04
CA ASN A 8 -69.96 -38.27 -56.65
C ASN A 8 -71.41 -38.20 -56.17
N LEU A 9 -72.34 -38.92 -56.80
CA LEU A 9 -73.73 -38.97 -56.34
C LEU A 9 -73.85 -39.62 -54.96
N ALA A 10 -73.09 -40.70 -54.71
CA ALA A 10 -73.05 -41.36 -53.41
C ALA A 10 -72.51 -40.44 -52.29
N LYS A 11 -71.42 -39.70 -52.56
CA LYS A 11 -70.88 -38.71 -51.61
C LYS A 11 -71.85 -37.58 -51.32
N VAL A 12 -72.59 -37.11 -52.32
CA VAL A 12 -73.61 -36.07 -52.13
C VAL A 12 -74.78 -36.61 -51.31
N ALA A 13 -75.22 -37.85 -51.53
CA ALA A 13 -76.27 -38.49 -50.74
C ALA A 13 -75.85 -38.72 -49.28
N GLU A 14 -74.62 -39.14 -49.02
CA GLU A 14 -74.06 -39.23 -47.65
C GLU A 14 -74.03 -37.87 -46.97
N LEU A 15 -73.62 -36.80 -47.68
CA LEU A 15 -73.58 -35.44 -47.14
C LEU A 15 -74.98 -34.90 -46.80
N ILE A 16 -75.98 -35.20 -47.63
CA ILE A 16 -77.37 -34.81 -47.38
C ILE A 16 -77.92 -35.57 -46.17
N THR A 17 -77.70 -36.90 -46.12
CA THR A 17 -78.14 -37.75 -45.00
C THR A 17 -77.47 -37.37 -43.68
N TYR A 18 -76.17 -37.06 -43.70
CA TYR A 18 -75.43 -36.54 -42.55
C TYR A 18 -75.97 -35.18 -42.10
N LYS A 19 -76.26 -34.27 -43.03
CA LYS A 19 -76.85 -32.96 -42.72
C LYS A 19 -78.25 -33.07 -42.11
N GLU A 20 -79.07 -34.02 -42.55
CA GLU A 20 -80.38 -34.29 -41.95
C GLU A 20 -80.26 -34.90 -40.55
N LYS A 21 -79.37 -35.88 -40.36
CA LYS A 21 -79.04 -36.46 -39.03
C LYS A 21 -78.54 -35.40 -38.04
N MET A 22 -77.76 -34.43 -38.49
CA MET A 22 -77.24 -33.35 -37.66
C MET A 22 -78.31 -32.32 -37.27
N LYS A 23 -79.44 -32.24 -38.00
CA LYS A 23 -80.59 -31.40 -37.62
C LYS A 23 -81.48 -32.02 -36.55
N GLU A 24 -81.50 -33.35 -36.42
CA GLU A 24 -82.29 -34.05 -35.40
C GLU A 24 -81.63 -34.06 -34.01
N LEU A 25 -80.34 -33.71 -33.93
CA LEU A 25 -79.64 -33.49 -32.66
C LEU A 25 -80.02 -32.12 -32.09
N SER A 26 -81.11 -32.10 -31.30
CA SER A 26 -81.78 -30.95 -30.64
C SER A 26 -80.87 -29.92 -29.94
N MET A 27 -79.61 -30.25 -29.64
CA MET A 27 -78.66 -29.39 -28.90
C MET A 27 -77.63 -28.65 -29.77
N LEU A 28 -77.47 -28.99 -31.06
CA LEU A 28 -76.41 -28.39 -31.91
C LEU A 28 -76.71 -26.95 -32.34
N SER A 29 -77.97 -26.53 -32.35
CA SER A 29 -78.40 -25.15 -32.60
C SER A 29 -77.98 -24.17 -31.49
N LEU A 30 -77.63 -24.68 -30.30
CA LEU A 30 -77.23 -23.88 -29.15
C LEU A 30 -75.71 -23.59 -29.12
N ILE A 31 -74.91 -24.45 -29.75
CA ILE A 31 -73.44 -24.45 -29.62
C ILE A 31 -72.75 -23.85 -30.85
N CYS A 32 -73.38 -23.88 -32.02
CA CYS A 32 -72.78 -23.36 -33.26
C CYS A 32 -73.81 -22.68 -34.17
N SER A 33 -73.76 -21.35 -34.25
CA SER A 33 -74.59 -20.52 -35.13
C SER A 33 -74.27 -20.67 -36.62
N CYS A 34 -73.24 -21.43 -37.00
CA CYS A 34 -72.88 -21.67 -38.40
C CYS A 34 -73.78 -22.68 -39.13
N PHE A 35 -74.59 -23.47 -38.41
CA PHE A 35 -75.45 -24.53 -39.02
C PHE A 35 -76.93 -24.14 -39.15
N SER A 36 -77.32 -23.01 -38.58
CA SER A 36 -78.61 -22.39 -38.78
C SER A 36 -78.35 -21.01 -39.36
N GLN A 37 -78.38 -20.89 -40.69
CA GLN A 37 -78.57 -19.59 -41.33
C GLN A 37 -80.04 -19.18 -41.15
N GLN A 38 -80.47 -19.14 -39.89
CA GLN A 38 -81.68 -18.49 -39.47
C GLN A 38 -81.21 -17.08 -39.16
N THR A 39 -81.45 -16.19 -40.12
CA THR A 39 -81.52 -14.75 -39.91
C THR A 39 -82.36 -14.50 -38.65
N ARG A 40 -81.71 -14.48 -37.49
CA ARG A 40 -82.23 -13.81 -36.31
C ARG A 40 -82.04 -12.33 -36.56
N ASN A 41 -82.79 -11.84 -37.54
CA ASN A 41 -83.19 -10.45 -37.57
C ASN A 41 -83.97 -10.24 -36.28
N ASN A 42 -83.43 -9.38 -35.43
CA ASN A 42 -84.07 -8.79 -34.26
C ASN A 42 -84.46 -9.79 -33.16
N LEU A 43 -83.46 -10.29 -32.42
CA LEU A 43 -83.66 -10.50 -30.99
C LEU A 43 -83.45 -9.13 -30.31
N VAL A 44 -84.51 -8.32 -30.31
CA VAL A 44 -84.64 -7.22 -29.36
C VAL A 44 -84.87 -7.86 -28.01
N CYS A 45 -83.79 -8.15 -27.29
CA CYS A 45 -83.81 -8.14 -25.84
C CYS A 45 -83.51 -6.69 -25.47
N GLU A 46 -84.52 -5.94 -25.05
CA GLU A 46 -84.33 -4.64 -24.40
C GLU A 46 -83.53 -4.86 -23.11
N PHE A 47 -82.20 -4.76 -23.21
CA PHE A 47 -81.36 -4.33 -22.11
C PHE A 47 -81.03 -2.87 -22.40
N GLU A 48 -81.77 -1.95 -21.79
CA GLU A 48 -81.59 -0.49 -21.90
C GLU A 48 -80.18 0.01 -21.48
N ASP A 49 -79.29 -0.86 -20.99
CA ASP A 49 -78.01 -0.50 -20.34
C ASP A 49 -76.72 -1.02 -21.03
N MET A 50 -76.76 -1.64 -22.23
CA MET A 50 -75.55 -2.16 -22.90
C MET A 50 -75.13 -1.33 -24.13
N GLU A 51 -74.06 -0.55 -23.99
CA GLU A 51 -73.45 0.22 -25.09
C GLU A 51 -72.18 -0.47 -25.61
N VAL A 52 -72.06 -0.66 -26.93
CA VAL A 52 -70.86 -1.26 -27.54
C VAL A 52 -70.18 -0.23 -28.44
N LYS A 53 -68.96 0.20 -28.06
CA LYS A 53 -68.14 1.14 -28.85
C LYS A 53 -67.07 0.38 -29.65
N PRO A 54 -67.11 0.42 -30.99
CA PRO A 54 -66.07 -0.19 -31.80
C PRO A 54 -64.74 0.54 -31.61
N ILE A 55 -63.66 -0.18 -31.27
CA ILE A 55 -62.32 0.40 -31.08
C ILE A 55 -61.52 0.29 -32.38
N ASN A 56 -61.33 -0.93 -32.89
CA ASN A 56 -60.51 -1.15 -34.08
C ASN A 56 -60.90 -2.45 -34.79
N LYS A 57 -60.87 -2.45 -36.13
CA LYS A 57 -61.03 -3.66 -36.95
C LYS A 57 -59.76 -3.87 -37.76
N ARG A 58 -59.09 -4.99 -37.54
CA ARG A 58 -57.91 -5.45 -38.29
C ARG A 58 -58.25 -6.72 -39.06
N ALA A 59 -57.43 -7.06 -40.06
CA ALA A 59 -57.62 -8.27 -40.87
C ALA A 59 -57.67 -9.56 -40.02
N SER A 60 -57.07 -9.57 -38.83
CA SER A 60 -57.09 -10.73 -37.93
C SER A 60 -58.21 -10.71 -36.88
N GLY A 61 -59.10 -9.71 -36.86
CA GLY A 61 -60.15 -9.63 -35.85
C GLY A 61 -60.66 -8.22 -35.57
N GLN A 62 -61.70 -8.15 -34.74
CA GLN A 62 -62.37 -6.91 -34.36
C GLN A 62 -62.32 -6.74 -32.84
N ALA A 63 -62.02 -5.53 -32.40
CA ALA A 63 -62.02 -5.13 -30.99
C ALA A 63 -63.09 -4.07 -30.76
N PHE A 64 -63.84 -4.23 -29.69
CA PHE A 64 -64.87 -3.30 -29.25
C PHE A 64 -64.90 -3.27 -27.72
N GLU A 65 -65.27 -2.11 -27.19
CA GLU A 65 -65.54 -1.90 -25.77
C GLU A 65 -67.02 -2.14 -25.51
N VAL A 66 -67.33 -2.94 -24.48
CA VAL A 66 -68.71 -3.14 -24.02
C VAL A 66 -68.86 -2.46 -22.68
N ILE A 67 -69.72 -1.44 -22.62
CA ILE A 67 -70.04 -0.69 -21.41
C ILE A 67 -71.42 -1.17 -20.96
N LEU A 68 -71.45 -1.90 -19.84
CA LEU A 68 -72.68 -2.40 -19.21
C LEU A 68 -73.31 -1.38 -18.24
N LYS A 69 -72.52 -0.39 -17.80
CA LYS A 69 -72.94 0.72 -16.96
C LYS A 69 -71.94 1.86 -17.11
N PRO A 70 -72.38 3.12 -17.31
CA PRO A 70 -71.46 4.24 -17.35
C PRO A 70 -70.70 4.35 -16.01
N PRO A 71 -69.43 4.80 -16.03
CA PRO A 71 -68.65 4.96 -14.81
C PRO A 71 -69.40 5.85 -13.82
N SER A 72 -69.52 5.39 -12.58
CA SER A 72 -70.23 6.11 -11.52
C SER A 72 -69.50 7.42 -11.21
N PRO A 73 -70.20 8.57 -11.14
CA PRO A 73 -69.57 9.88 -10.91
C PRO A 73 -68.92 10.03 -9.52
N VAL A 74 -69.05 9.02 -8.65
CA VAL A 74 -68.52 9.04 -7.27
C VAL A 74 -67.37 8.06 -7.02
N SER A 75 -66.93 7.27 -8.01
CA SER A 75 -65.72 6.45 -7.85
C SER A 75 -64.60 6.96 -8.74
N ASP A 76 -63.99 8.08 -8.34
CA ASP A 76 -62.62 8.32 -8.72
C ASP A 76 -61.78 7.12 -8.27
N VAL A 77 -60.86 6.74 -9.15
CA VAL A 77 -59.95 5.60 -9.11
C VAL A 77 -59.10 5.60 -7.83
N ALA A 78 -59.69 5.25 -6.69
CA ALA A 78 -59.05 5.27 -5.38
C ALA A 78 -58.87 3.87 -4.78
N HIS A 79 -58.80 2.84 -5.62
CA HIS A 79 -58.22 1.55 -5.25
C HIS A 79 -56.88 1.32 -5.95
N SER A 80 -56.13 2.41 -6.17
CA SER A 80 -54.71 2.32 -6.46
C SER A 80 -54.01 1.94 -5.15
N ILE A 81 -53.53 0.70 -5.11
CA ILE A 81 -52.48 0.23 -4.20
C ILE A 81 -51.48 1.38 -4.05
N THR A 82 -51.19 1.81 -2.82
CA THR A 82 -50.18 2.82 -2.48
C THR A 82 -48.86 2.49 -3.16
N SER A 83 -48.72 2.94 -4.40
CA SER A 83 -47.46 2.93 -5.10
C SER A 83 -46.52 3.82 -4.29
N PRO A 84 -45.26 3.41 -4.10
CA PRO A 84 -44.26 4.31 -3.52
C PRO A 84 -44.37 5.66 -4.23
N PRO A 85 -44.34 6.79 -3.51
CA PRO A 85 -44.53 8.11 -4.11
C PRO A 85 -43.62 8.18 -5.33
N LYS A 86 -44.19 8.48 -6.51
CA LYS A 86 -43.46 8.57 -7.78
C LYS A 86 -42.14 9.26 -7.49
N LYS A 87 -41.06 8.48 -7.42
CA LYS A 87 -39.74 9.02 -7.13
C LYS A 87 -39.48 10.02 -8.23
N ARG A 88 -39.09 11.25 -7.86
CA ARG A 88 -38.58 12.23 -8.81
C ARG A 88 -37.62 11.49 -9.74
N ASP A 89 -37.85 11.59 -11.05
CA ASP A 89 -37.03 10.90 -12.03
C ASP A 89 -35.57 11.23 -11.75
N VAL A 90 -34.78 10.21 -11.42
CA VAL A 90 -33.36 10.39 -11.13
C VAL A 90 -32.72 10.89 -12.43
N SER A 91 -32.17 12.10 -12.42
CA SER A 91 -31.55 12.66 -13.63
C SER A 91 -30.29 11.90 -14.00
N LEU A 92 -29.85 12.03 -15.25
CA LEU A 92 -28.61 11.41 -15.73
C LEU A 92 -27.41 11.83 -14.86
N GLU A 93 -27.38 13.09 -14.43
CA GLU A 93 -26.35 13.67 -13.57
C GLU A 93 -26.32 13.01 -12.18
N ASP A 94 -27.49 12.74 -11.58
CA ASP A 94 -27.58 12.05 -10.28
C ASP A 94 -27.08 10.59 -10.37
N ILE A 95 -27.32 9.92 -11.49
CA ILE A 95 -26.79 8.57 -11.76
C ILE A 95 -25.27 8.62 -11.90
N GLN A 96 -24.75 9.54 -12.72
CA GLN A 96 -23.32 9.72 -12.93
C GLN A 96 -22.59 10.03 -11.62
N LYS A 97 -23.14 10.95 -10.81
CA LYS A 97 -22.57 11.32 -9.51
C LYS A 97 -22.49 10.13 -8.55
N LYS A 98 -23.48 9.23 -8.55
CA LYS A 98 -23.45 8.02 -7.72
C LYS A 98 -22.40 7.01 -8.20
N LEU A 99 -22.25 6.86 -9.52
CA LEU A 99 -21.21 6.00 -10.11
C LEU A 99 -19.81 6.55 -9.80
N GLU A 100 -19.60 7.85 -9.97
CA GLU A 100 -18.34 8.52 -9.64
C GLU A 100 -18.01 8.40 -8.16
N ALA A 101 -18.99 8.58 -7.26
CA ALA A 101 -18.78 8.38 -5.83
C ALA A 101 -18.37 6.94 -5.48
N ALA A 102 -18.89 5.94 -6.20
CA ALA A 102 -18.47 4.55 -6.03
C ALA A 102 -17.05 4.30 -6.56
N GLU A 103 -16.71 4.86 -7.71
CA GLU A 103 -15.35 4.83 -8.27
C GLU A 103 -14.34 5.50 -7.32
N ASN A 104 -14.68 6.65 -6.75
CA ASN A 104 -13.80 7.36 -5.83
C ASN A 104 -13.57 6.57 -4.54
N ARG A 105 -14.57 5.84 -4.04
CA ARG A 105 -14.38 4.92 -2.90
C ARG A 105 -13.43 3.77 -3.24
N ARG A 106 -13.58 3.16 -4.43
CA ARG A 106 -12.65 2.12 -4.91
C ARG A 106 -11.23 2.68 -5.02
N ARG A 107 -11.04 3.79 -5.72
CA ARG A 107 -9.74 4.46 -5.87
C ARG A 107 -9.12 4.84 -4.52
N SER A 108 -9.92 5.31 -3.56
CA SER A 108 -9.44 5.63 -2.21
C SER A 108 -8.97 4.38 -1.46
N GLN A 109 -9.67 3.26 -1.58
CA GLN A 109 -9.24 2.00 -0.96
C GLN A 109 -7.95 1.49 -1.60
N GLU A 110 -7.85 1.50 -2.93
CA GLU A 110 -6.64 1.13 -3.66
C GLU A 110 -5.46 2.03 -3.28
N ALA A 111 -5.65 3.35 -3.25
CA ALA A 111 -4.61 4.29 -2.84
C ALA A 111 -4.11 4.02 -1.41
N GLN A 112 -5.02 3.68 -0.49
CA GLN A 112 -4.63 3.35 0.89
C GLN A 112 -3.84 2.05 0.97
N VAL A 113 -4.21 1.02 0.20
CA VAL A 113 -3.44 -0.22 0.10
C VAL A 113 -2.05 0.05 -0.49
N LEU A 114 -1.96 0.83 -1.58
CA LEU A 114 -0.70 1.20 -2.20
C LEU A 114 0.20 1.99 -1.24
N LYS A 115 -0.37 2.91 -0.46
CA LYS A 115 0.36 3.65 0.57
C LYS A 115 1.00 2.72 1.60
N VAL A 116 0.22 1.78 2.17
CA VAL A 116 0.75 0.81 3.15
C VAL A 116 1.84 -0.08 2.53
N LEU A 117 1.69 -0.48 1.26
CA LEU A 117 2.71 -1.24 0.56
C LEU A 117 3.99 -0.42 0.32
N ALA A 118 3.86 0.85 0.00
CA ALA A 118 5.00 1.76 -0.15
C ALA A 118 5.75 1.97 1.18
N GLU A 119 5.02 2.19 2.27
CA GLU A 119 5.57 2.30 3.63
C GLU A 119 6.32 1.02 4.04
N LYS A 120 5.77 -0.17 3.74
CA LYS A 120 6.48 -1.44 3.98
C LYS A 120 7.77 -1.54 3.19
N ARG A 121 7.77 -1.14 1.92
CA ARG A 121 8.96 -1.15 1.06
C ARG A 121 10.02 -0.16 1.52
N GLU A 122 9.61 0.98 2.04
CA GLU A 122 10.51 1.95 2.66
C GLU A 122 11.14 1.37 3.93
N HIS A 123 10.33 0.79 4.81
CA HIS A 123 10.83 0.14 6.01
C HIS A 123 11.82 -0.99 5.71
N GLU A 124 11.56 -1.83 4.70
CA GLU A 124 12.51 -2.86 4.23
C GLU A 124 13.86 -2.26 3.83
N ARG A 125 13.86 -1.12 3.12
CA ARG A 125 15.10 -0.41 2.74
C ARG A 125 15.81 0.16 3.97
N ASP A 126 15.08 0.79 4.88
CA ASP A 126 15.65 1.39 6.10
C ASP A 126 16.31 0.34 6.99
N VAL A 127 15.68 -0.83 7.14
CA VAL A 127 16.26 -1.95 7.90
C VAL A 127 17.57 -2.43 7.29
N LEU A 128 17.63 -2.57 5.97
CA LEU A 128 18.84 -2.99 5.27
C LEU A 128 19.96 -1.94 5.39
N LEU A 129 19.62 -0.66 5.19
CA LEU A 129 20.57 0.44 5.33
C LEU A 129 21.12 0.52 6.77
N LYS A 130 20.24 0.40 7.77
CA LYS A 130 20.64 0.40 9.18
C LYS A 130 21.57 -0.77 9.52
N ALA A 131 21.27 -1.97 9.02
CA ALA A 131 22.14 -3.12 9.22
C ALA A 131 23.53 -2.92 8.60
N MET A 132 23.60 -2.30 7.41
CA MET A 132 24.87 -1.96 6.77
C MET A 132 25.64 -0.88 7.55
N GLU A 133 24.95 0.15 8.02
CA GLU A 133 25.54 1.24 8.81
C GLU A 133 26.08 0.73 10.14
N GLU A 134 25.33 -0.09 10.88
CA GLU A 134 25.78 -0.70 12.13
C GLU A 134 27.02 -1.58 11.92
N ASN A 135 27.05 -2.36 10.83
CA ASN A 135 28.23 -3.16 10.48
C ASN A 135 29.45 -2.30 10.13
N SER A 136 29.26 -1.19 9.41
CA SER A 136 30.32 -0.23 9.12
C SER A 136 30.83 0.45 10.39
N ASN A 137 29.92 0.86 11.28
CA ASN A 137 30.24 1.48 12.56
C ASN A 137 31.01 0.53 13.48
N PHE A 138 30.68 -0.76 13.50
CA PHE A 138 31.41 -1.75 14.28
C PHE A 138 32.88 -1.84 13.84
N SER A 139 33.13 -1.94 12.53
CA SER A 139 34.49 -1.96 11.98
C SER A 139 35.26 -0.69 12.32
N LYS A 140 34.63 0.48 12.15
CA LYS A 140 35.25 1.77 12.47
C LYS A 140 35.61 1.90 13.95
N MET A 141 34.70 1.54 14.85
CA MET A 141 34.96 1.57 16.30
C MET A 141 36.08 0.60 16.70
N ALA A 142 36.15 -0.58 16.06
CA ALA A 142 37.21 -1.54 16.31
C ALA A 142 38.58 -0.99 15.84
N GLU A 143 38.62 -0.35 14.68
CA GLU A 143 39.81 0.30 14.13
C GLU A 143 40.29 1.46 15.02
N ASP A 144 39.40 2.40 15.36
CA ASP A 144 39.71 3.54 16.22
C ASP A 144 40.25 3.08 17.58
N LYS A 145 39.65 2.03 18.16
CA LYS A 145 40.10 1.46 19.44
C LYS A 145 41.46 0.80 19.32
N LEU A 146 41.76 0.14 18.20
CA LEU A 146 43.07 -0.45 17.95
C LEU A 146 44.14 0.64 17.81
N ILE A 147 43.86 1.69 17.02
CA ILE A 147 44.77 2.82 16.83
C ILE A 147 45.12 3.44 18.18
N LEU A 148 44.12 3.80 18.98
CA LEU A 148 44.32 4.39 20.31
C LEU A 148 45.15 3.48 21.23
N LYS A 149 44.95 2.16 21.15
CA LYS A 149 45.75 1.21 21.94
C LYS A 149 47.20 1.11 21.47
N MET A 150 47.44 1.19 20.17
CA MET A 150 48.79 1.18 19.59
C MET A 150 49.54 2.46 19.96
N GLU A 151 48.90 3.63 19.86
CA GLU A 151 49.45 4.92 20.27
C GLU A 151 49.79 4.93 21.76
N GLN A 152 48.84 4.56 22.62
CA GLN A 152 49.07 4.46 24.06
C GLN A 152 50.22 3.51 24.39
N ASN A 153 50.32 2.37 23.69
CA ASN A 153 51.40 1.42 23.90
C ASN A 153 52.76 1.97 23.45
N GLN A 154 52.79 2.74 22.37
CA GLN A 154 53.98 3.42 21.89
C GLN A 154 54.45 4.51 22.85
N GLU A 155 53.55 5.40 23.27
CA GLU A 155 53.83 6.44 24.27
C GLU A 155 54.37 5.85 25.57
N ASN A 156 53.77 4.76 26.07
CA ASN A 156 54.25 4.07 27.26
C ASN A 156 55.68 3.52 27.10
N ARG A 157 56.00 2.95 25.93
CA ARG A 157 57.35 2.46 25.63
C ARG A 157 58.35 3.61 25.55
N GLU A 158 57.96 4.74 24.96
CA GLU A 158 58.80 5.92 24.85
C GLU A 158 59.03 6.57 26.21
N ALA A 159 57.98 6.75 27.02
CA ALA A 159 58.08 7.26 28.38
C ALA A 159 58.99 6.37 29.25
N HIS A 160 58.87 5.05 29.16
CA HIS A 160 59.74 4.13 29.89
C HIS A 160 61.21 4.27 29.45
N ARG A 161 61.47 4.33 28.13
CA ARG A 161 62.83 4.54 27.59
C ARG A 161 63.39 5.90 28.00
N ALA A 162 62.61 6.96 27.92
CA ALA A 162 63.00 8.32 28.32
C ALA A 162 63.37 8.37 29.81
N ALA A 163 62.53 7.81 30.68
CA ALA A 163 62.81 7.74 32.11
C ALA A 163 64.09 6.94 32.43
N MET A 164 64.35 5.85 31.70
CA MET A 164 65.60 5.10 31.83
C MET A 164 66.81 5.93 31.40
N MET A 165 66.72 6.60 30.25
CA MET A 165 67.78 7.46 29.73
C MET A 165 68.10 8.63 30.66
N GLU A 166 67.08 9.29 31.22
CA GLU A 166 67.25 10.39 32.17
C GLU A 166 68.03 9.95 33.42
N ARG A 167 67.67 8.80 34.01
CA ARG A 167 68.39 8.23 35.16
C ARG A 167 69.86 7.93 34.85
N LEU A 168 70.15 7.49 33.63
CA LEU A 168 71.53 7.23 33.18
C LEU A 168 72.31 8.53 32.98
N LEU A 169 71.70 9.53 32.32
CA LEU A 169 72.31 10.85 32.12
C LEU A 169 72.60 11.55 33.45
N GLU A 170 71.70 11.42 34.44
CA GLU A 170 71.92 11.96 35.78
C GLU A 170 73.14 11.31 36.46
N LYS A 171 73.29 9.98 36.36
CA LYS A 171 74.47 9.26 36.88
C LYS A 171 75.76 9.73 36.21
N VAL A 172 75.77 9.84 34.88
CA VAL A 172 76.95 10.34 34.14
C VAL A 172 77.27 11.77 34.57
N SER A 173 76.26 12.65 34.67
CA SER A 173 76.45 14.05 35.11
C SER A 173 77.06 14.13 36.50
N LYS A 174 76.56 13.33 37.46
CA LYS A 174 77.13 13.25 38.82
C LYS A 174 78.60 12.80 38.80
N THR A 175 78.92 11.74 38.05
CA THR A 175 80.29 11.26 37.92
C THR A 175 81.22 12.30 37.30
N VAL A 176 80.79 12.98 36.23
CA VAL A 176 81.57 14.05 35.59
C VAL A 176 81.83 15.21 36.55
N ARG A 177 80.81 15.62 37.33
CA ARG A 177 80.96 16.68 38.36
C ARG A 177 81.96 16.28 39.44
N LEU A 178 81.87 15.05 39.96
CA LEU A 178 82.80 14.54 40.97
C LEU A 178 84.22 14.45 40.43
N ASN A 179 84.41 13.92 39.22
CA ASN A 179 85.72 13.83 38.58
C ASN A 179 86.35 15.21 38.39
N LYS A 180 85.56 16.21 37.97
CA LYS A 180 86.04 17.60 37.86
C LYS A 180 86.53 18.14 39.20
N LEU A 181 85.78 17.91 40.28
CA LEU A 181 86.17 18.33 41.63
C LEU A 181 87.44 17.61 42.12
N LEU A 182 87.56 16.31 41.86
CA LEU A 182 88.74 15.53 42.22
C LEU A 182 89.99 16.03 41.50
N VAL A 183 89.89 16.31 40.19
CA VAL A 183 91.01 16.87 39.40
C VAL A 183 91.46 18.22 39.98
N VAL A 184 90.52 19.11 40.30
CA VAL A 184 90.84 20.42 40.92
C VAL A 184 91.57 20.23 42.25
N LYS A 185 91.05 19.36 43.13
CA LYS A 185 91.70 19.05 44.42
C LYS A 185 93.10 18.46 44.26
N MET A 186 93.31 17.59 43.28
CA MET A 186 94.63 17.03 43.00
C MET A 186 95.62 18.11 42.54
N ILE A 187 95.17 19.06 41.72
CA ILE A 187 95.99 20.20 41.29
C ILE A 187 96.34 21.10 42.49
N GLU A 188 95.37 21.47 43.32
CA GLU A 188 95.60 22.28 44.54
C GLU A 188 96.62 21.63 45.47
N MET A 189 96.48 20.32 45.68
CA MET A 189 97.40 19.54 46.50
C MET A 189 98.82 19.52 45.90
N ASN A 190 98.94 19.30 44.58
CA ASN A 190 100.24 19.31 43.88
C ASN A 190 100.92 20.68 43.94
N ILE A 191 100.17 21.78 43.75
CA ILE A 191 100.68 23.14 43.90
C ILE A 191 101.16 23.36 45.35
N GLY A 192 100.37 22.93 46.34
CA GLY A 192 100.75 23.00 47.75
C GLY A 192 102.05 22.25 48.06
N TYR A 193 102.24 21.05 47.51
CA TYR A 193 103.50 20.31 47.65
C TYR A 193 104.68 21.04 46.99
N ALA A 194 104.49 21.58 45.78
CA ALA A 194 105.53 22.32 45.07
C ALA A 194 105.94 23.62 45.81
N MET A 195 104.98 24.38 46.35
CA MET A 195 105.26 25.58 47.15
C MET A 195 106.01 25.25 48.44
N ASN A 196 105.63 24.17 49.14
CA ASN A 196 106.33 23.72 50.34
C ASN A 196 107.78 23.31 50.03
N MET A 197 108.01 22.59 48.92
CA MET A 197 109.35 22.22 48.48
C MET A 197 110.21 23.44 48.15
N HIS A 198 109.68 24.41 47.40
CA HIS A 198 110.39 25.66 47.13
C HIS A 198 110.68 26.47 48.41
N CYS A 199 109.79 26.45 49.41
CA CYS A 199 110.03 27.08 50.70
C CYS A 199 111.21 26.42 51.45
N LEU A 200 111.28 25.08 51.43
CA LEU A 200 112.40 24.33 52.00
C LEU A 200 113.72 24.62 51.26
N GLU A 201 113.71 24.65 49.93
CA GLU A 201 114.89 24.99 49.12
C GLU A 201 115.39 26.42 49.42
N THR A 202 114.49 27.40 49.42
CA THR A 202 114.84 28.79 49.73
C THR A 202 115.35 28.95 51.17
N TYR A 203 114.76 28.24 52.14
CA TYR A 203 115.24 28.23 53.53
C TYR A 203 116.64 27.59 53.63
N PHE A 204 116.90 26.50 52.90
CA PHE A 204 118.20 25.85 52.85
C PHE A 204 119.26 26.76 52.23
N ILE A 205 118.96 27.39 51.09
CA ILE A 205 119.84 28.35 50.42
C ILE A 205 120.12 29.56 51.33
N ALA A 206 119.10 30.13 51.98
CA ALA A 206 119.27 31.25 52.91
C ALA A 206 120.19 30.89 54.09
N ASN A 207 120.09 29.68 54.64
CA ASN A 207 120.99 29.19 55.68
C ASN A 207 122.44 29.04 55.18
N ILE A 208 122.65 28.52 53.96
CA ILE A 208 123.99 28.42 53.35
C ILE A 208 124.60 29.81 53.18
N VAL A 209 123.84 30.76 52.63
CA VAL A 209 124.30 32.14 52.42
C VAL A 209 124.64 32.82 53.74
N TYR A 210 123.81 32.64 54.77
CA TYR A 210 124.08 33.16 56.12
C TYR A 210 125.39 32.62 56.69
N PHE A 211 125.65 31.31 56.55
CA PHE A 211 126.89 30.67 57.03
C PHE A 211 128.15 31.10 56.27
N LEU A 212 128.04 31.53 55.01
CA LEU A 212 129.18 32.02 54.23
C LEU A 212 129.51 33.50 54.48
N LEU A 213 128.56 34.27 55.01
CA LEU A 213 128.69 35.71 55.24
C LEU A 213 129.07 36.09 56.68
N PHE A 214 128.94 35.17 57.64
CA PHE A 214 129.27 35.35 59.06
C PHE A 214 130.17 34.22 59.55
#